data_AF-A0A957PZQ9-F1
#
_entry.id   AF-A0A957PZQ9-F1
#
_cell.length_a   1.000
_cell.length_b   1.000
_cell.length_c   1.000
_cell.angle_alpha   90.00
_cell.angle_beta   90.00
_cell.angle_gamma   90.00
#
_symmetry.space_group_name_H-M   'P 1'
#
loop_
_entity.id
_entity.type
_entity.pdbx_description
1 polymer ?
#
loop_
_entity_poly.entity_id
_entity_poly.type
_entity_poly.pdbx_seq_one_letter_code
_entity_poly.pdbx_strand_id
1 'polypeptide(L)'
;MLRIRQYTRGWRAAILLIGVAVVTGLACFCFAVQPVHAQGAEIDAAHQQADWQASYWNNMELAGTPALVRSERVLNYDWGTGSPAAVINADHFSARWVCTVQTEAGQYQFRTTSDDGIRIYLDDRLIINEWYEHAAQVHTAQLYLAAGHHTIRVDFFENEGVAVAQLYWYRTDDHDRDWPDDGEWRGEYYNNRYLSGAPAFVRYDDEIDFNWGNGSPDGRIPDDNFSVRWERSLYLSEDDYRFVTYSDDGVQLYINGDCKIDAWYDAAVTRRIYETHLARGNYTIRLVYYEHTGAAQVKLTWSRIREVERPVGNIITCAPPQPYNYAWIKIYRRDGNEWVAMTPKGIGAINATGYLK
;
A
#
# COMPACT_ATOMS: atom_id res chain seq x y z
N MET A 1 -64.04 30.56 -55.95
CA MET A 1 -63.56 31.86 -56.47
C MET A 1 -63.30 32.76 -55.27
N LEU A 2 -62.10 33.35 -55.16
CA LEU A 2 -61.62 34.37 -54.19
C LEU A 2 -61.84 34.11 -52.67
N ARG A 3 -60.82 33.86 -51.83
CA ARG A 3 -59.72 34.72 -51.28
C ARG A 3 -60.17 35.88 -50.37
N ILE A 4 -59.35 36.09 -49.31
CA ILE A 4 -59.18 37.25 -48.37
C ILE A 4 -59.70 36.93 -46.96
N ARG A 5 -58.84 36.64 -45.95
CA ARG A 5 -58.13 37.56 -44.99
C ARG A 5 -59.13 38.45 -44.23
N GLN A 6 -59.07 38.70 -42.92
CA GLN A 6 -57.97 38.87 -41.97
C GLN A 6 -58.58 39.00 -40.53
N TYR A 7 -57.80 38.68 -39.48
CA TYR A 7 -57.60 39.42 -38.19
C TYR A 7 -58.79 40.20 -37.56
N THR A 8 -59.10 40.17 -36.26
CA THR A 8 -58.26 40.42 -35.07
C THR A 8 -59.01 40.08 -33.76
N ARG A 9 -58.21 39.74 -32.75
CA ARG A 9 -58.38 39.67 -31.27
C ARG A 9 -59.51 40.50 -30.57
N GLY A 10 -60.05 39.91 -29.49
CA GLY A 10 -60.65 40.63 -28.35
C GLY A 10 -61.25 39.69 -27.28
N TRP A 11 -60.61 39.61 -26.10
CA TRP A 11 -61.02 38.89 -24.88
C TRP A 11 -62.13 39.70 -24.14
N ARG A 12 -63.01 39.26 -23.24
CA ARG A 12 -63.06 38.20 -22.20
C ARG A 12 -64.51 38.13 -21.68
N ALA A 13 -65.07 36.93 -21.45
CA ALA A 13 -66.13 36.73 -20.47
C ALA A 13 -66.16 35.27 -19.97
N ALA A 14 -65.90 35.14 -18.67
CA ALA A 14 -66.53 34.24 -17.69
C ALA A 14 -66.45 32.69 -17.81
N ILE A 15 -66.46 32.09 -16.60
CA ILE A 15 -66.95 30.74 -16.23
C ILE A 15 -65.88 29.61 -16.13
N LEU A 16 -65.47 29.40 -14.87
CA LEU A 16 -65.64 28.18 -14.05
C LEU A 16 -64.91 26.85 -14.37
N LEU A 17 -64.17 26.40 -13.33
CA LEU A 17 -63.89 25.03 -12.84
C LEU A 17 -62.82 24.11 -13.50
N ILE A 18 -61.97 23.61 -12.58
CA ILE A 18 -61.26 22.32 -12.50
C ILE A 18 -60.07 22.12 -13.44
N GLY A 19 -58.90 21.83 -12.85
CA GLY A 19 -57.83 21.13 -13.56
C GLY A 19 -56.41 21.46 -13.09
N VAL A 20 -55.88 20.58 -12.25
CA VAL A 20 -54.54 19.96 -12.37
C VAL A 20 -53.37 20.83 -12.87
N ALA A 21 -52.44 21.07 -11.94
CA ALA A 21 -50.98 21.13 -12.07
C ALA A 21 -50.33 21.33 -13.46
N VAL A 22 -49.65 22.47 -13.64
CA VAL A 22 -48.25 22.56 -14.12
C VAL A 22 -47.64 23.84 -13.53
N VAL A 23 -46.69 23.71 -12.60
CA VAL A 23 -45.73 24.77 -12.27
C VAL A 23 -44.42 24.42 -12.97
N THR A 24 -44.12 25.12 -14.06
CA THR A 24 -42.77 25.24 -14.59
C THR A 24 -42.00 26.24 -13.74
N GLY A 25 -41.39 25.75 -12.67
CA GLY A 25 -40.38 26.47 -11.90
C GLY A 25 -39.00 26.02 -12.36
N LEU A 26 -38.24 26.92 -12.96
CA LEU A 26 -36.80 26.78 -13.19
C LEU A 26 -36.14 26.52 -11.82
N ALA A 27 -35.78 25.27 -11.54
CA ALA A 27 -34.90 24.93 -10.42
C ALA A 27 -33.47 25.01 -10.93
N CYS A 28 -32.79 26.09 -10.54
CA CYS A 28 -31.35 26.23 -10.62
C CYS A 28 -30.73 25.12 -9.76
N PHE A 29 -30.24 24.04 -10.38
CA PHE A 29 -29.46 23.02 -9.69
C PHE A 29 -28.10 23.64 -9.33
N CYS A 30 -28.02 24.19 -8.12
CA CYS A 30 -26.76 24.28 -7.42
C CYS A 30 -26.31 22.84 -7.15
N PHE A 31 -25.27 22.39 -7.83
CA PHE A 31 -24.59 21.15 -7.45
C PHE A 31 -24.01 21.38 -6.05
N ALA A 32 -24.67 20.81 -5.04
CA ALA A 32 -24.02 20.55 -3.77
C ALA A 32 -22.90 19.54 -4.05
N VAL A 33 -21.67 20.02 -4.04
CA VAL A 33 -20.49 19.16 -3.97
C VAL A 33 -20.60 18.41 -2.65
N GLN A 34 -20.97 17.14 -2.71
CA GLN A 34 -20.83 16.25 -1.56
C GLN A 34 -19.32 16.12 -1.28
N PRO A 35 -18.87 16.10 -0.01
CA PRO A 35 -17.50 15.73 0.27
C PRO A 35 -17.28 14.35 -0.33
N VAL A 36 -16.29 14.26 -1.22
CA VAL A 36 -15.78 12.97 -1.70
C VAL A 36 -15.36 12.21 -0.45
N HIS A 37 -16.02 11.08 -0.22
CA HIS A 37 -15.56 10.13 0.80
C HIS A 37 -14.14 9.76 0.40
N ALA A 38 -13.17 10.18 1.22
CA ALA A 38 -11.80 9.70 1.13
C ALA A 38 -11.87 8.17 1.25
N GLN A 39 -11.64 7.50 0.11
CA GLN A 39 -11.55 6.06 0.03
C GLN A 39 -10.26 5.71 0.78
N GLY A 40 -10.42 4.93 1.85
CA GLY A 40 -9.41 4.74 2.88
C GLY A 40 -8.06 4.32 2.33
N ALA A 41 -7.01 4.94 2.88
CA ALA A 41 -5.68 4.37 2.85
C ALA A 41 -5.76 2.98 3.50
N GLU A 42 -5.61 1.93 2.69
CA GLU A 42 -5.23 0.63 3.22
C GLU A 42 -3.81 0.79 3.78
N ILE A 43 -3.72 0.62 5.10
CA ILE A 43 -2.55 0.76 5.94
C ILE A 43 -1.48 -0.28 5.58
N ASP A 44 -0.43 0.16 4.89
CA ASP A 44 0.70 -0.66 4.46
C ASP A 44 1.57 -1.13 5.64
N ALA A 45 1.91 -2.42 5.59
CA ALA A 45 2.62 -3.15 6.63
C ALA A 45 4.14 -3.09 6.42
N ALA A 46 4.77 -2.08 7.01
CA ALA A 46 6.17 -2.15 7.48
C ALA A 46 6.35 -1.60 8.90
N HIS A 47 5.26 -1.16 9.52
CA HIS A 47 5.18 -0.96 10.95
C HIS A 47 4.64 -2.27 11.52
N GLN A 48 5.29 -2.89 12.52
CA GLN A 48 4.62 -3.99 13.22
C GLN A 48 3.34 -3.43 13.79
N GLN A 49 2.23 -3.84 13.18
CA GLN A 49 0.93 -3.27 13.42
C GLN A 49 0.46 -3.75 14.77
N ALA A 50 0.86 -3.03 15.81
CA ALA A 50 0.50 -3.30 17.17
C ALA A 50 -0.65 -2.39 17.55
N ASP A 51 -1.60 -2.93 18.30
CA ASP A 51 -2.67 -2.12 18.89
C ASP A 51 -2.10 -1.36 20.09
N TRP A 52 -1.49 -0.22 19.81
CA TRP A 52 -0.94 0.66 20.83
C TRP A 52 -2.06 1.41 21.54
N GLN A 53 -2.03 1.37 22.86
CA GLN A 53 -2.76 2.32 23.69
C GLN A 53 -1.87 3.52 23.95
N ALA A 54 -2.13 4.62 23.25
CA ALA A 54 -1.43 5.89 23.40
C ALA A 54 -2.11 6.77 24.46
N SER A 55 -1.32 7.44 25.28
CA SER A 55 -1.73 8.48 26.23
C SER A 55 -0.80 9.67 26.08
N TYR A 56 -1.34 10.90 26.11
CA TYR A 56 -0.58 12.13 25.91
C TYR A 56 -0.88 13.14 27.03
N TRP A 57 0.13 13.87 27.50
CA TRP A 57 0.06 14.86 28.56
C TRP A 57 0.64 16.20 28.13
N ASN A 58 0.08 17.30 28.65
CA ASN A 58 0.60 18.67 28.48
C ASN A 58 1.65 19.02 29.54
N ASN A 59 2.58 18.11 29.76
CA ASN A 59 3.78 18.24 30.59
C ASN A 59 4.79 17.16 30.17
N MET A 60 6.07 17.29 30.53
CA MET A 60 7.12 16.35 30.15
C MET A 60 7.25 15.15 31.11
N GLU A 61 6.54 15.16 32.24
CA GLU A 61 6.71 14.20 33.33
C GLU A 61 5.76 12.99 33.26
N LEU A 62 4.93 12.87 32.22
CA LEU A 62 3.86 11.87 32.13
C LEU A 62 2.90 11.92 33.34
N ALA A 63 2.71 13.13 33.89
CA ALA A 63 2.08 13.32 35.19
C ALA A 63 0.61 13.75 35.08
N GLY A 64 -0.21 13.21 35.98
CA GLY A 64 -1.63 13.53 36.06
C GLY A 64 -2.49 12.77 35.05
N THR A 65 -3.70 13.27 34.81
CA THR A 65 -4.63 12.68 33.83
C THR A 65 -4.18 13.04 32.41
N PRO A 66 -4.05 12.06 31.49
CA PRO A 66 -3.73 12.36 30.10
C PRO A 66 -4.79 13.28 29.47
N ALA A 67 -4.34 14.24 28.66
CA ALA A 67 -5.20 15.13 27.89
C ALA A 67 -5.81 14.43 26.67
N LEU A 68 -5.15 13.38 26.17
CA LEU A 68 -5.63 12.54 25.06
C LEU A 68 -5.26 11.08 25.32
N VAL A 69 -6.20 10.18 25.07
CA VAL A 69 -6.00 8.73 25.09
C VAL A 69 -6.64 8.17 23.81
N ARG A 70 -5.90 7.39 23.02
CA ARG A 70 -6.41 6.79 21.77
C ARG A 70 -5.66 5.52 21.40
N SER A 71 -6.27 4.72 20.53
CA SER A 71 -5.61 3.57 19.92
C SER A 71 -4.87 3.99 18.67
N GLU A 72 -3.65 3.50 18.50
CA GLU A 72 -2.79 3.76 17.36
C GLU A 72 -2.24 2.44 16.83
N ARG A 73 -2.03 2.35 15.52
CA ARG A 73 -1.57 1.09 14.90
C ARG A 73 -0.05 0.99 14.83
N VAL A 74 0.63 2.13 14.96
CA VAL A 74 2.06 2.29 14.67
C VAL A 74 2.65 3.38 15.56
N LEU A 75 3.93 3.27 15.93
CA LEU A 75 4.70 4.33 16.57
C LEU A 75 5.74 4.86 15.59
N ASN A 76 5.29 5.74 14.69
CA ASN A 76 6.15 6.36 13.69
C ASN A 76 5.68 7.81 13.47
N TYR A 77 6.12 8.70 14.35
CA TYR A 77 5.70 10.10 14.35
C TYR A 77 6.88 11.04 14.13
N ASP A 78 6.70 11.96 13.19
CA ASP A 78 7.47 13.18 13.03
C ASP A 78 6.45 14.32 12.98
N TRP A 79 6.36 15.07 14.07
CA TRP A 79 5.44 16.20 14.18
C TRP A 79 6.07 17.51 13.71
N GLY A 80 7.36 17.52 13.33
CA GLY A 80 8.12 18.76 13.16
C GLY A 80 7.95 19.65 14.38
N THR A 81 7.61 20.93 14.18
CA THR A 81 7.32 21.87 15.28
C THR A 81 5.84 21.86 15.71
N GLY A 82 5.14 20.76 15.46
CA GLY A 82 3.71 20.60 15.67
C GLY A 82 3.38 19.80 16.94
N SER A 83 2.16 19.26 17.00
CA SER A 83 1.73 18.41 18.11
C SER A 83 0.89 17.20 17.64
N PRO A 84 0.77 16.15 18.46
CA PRO A 84 -0.02 14.95 18.12
C PRO A 84 -1.51 15.19 17.88
N ALA A 85 -2.04 16.29 18.42
CA ALA A 85 -3.41 16.76 18.26
C ALA A 85 -3.56 18.19 18.81
N ALA A 86 -4.60 18.92 18.39
CA ALA A 86 -4.86 20.29 18.84
C ALA A 86 -5.08 20.47 20.37
N VAL A 87 -5.41 19.39 21.10
CA VAL A 87 -5.54 19.39 22.57
C VAL A 87 -4.19 19.25 23.29
N ILE A 88 -3.14 18.91 22.53
CA ILE A 88 -1.77 18.76 23.02
C ILE A 88 -0.96 19.99 22.62
N ASN A 89 -0.19 20.51 23.57
CA ASN A 89 0.74 21.62 23.34
C ASN A 89 1.76 21.24 22.24
N ALA A 90 2.26 22.23 21.50
CA ALA A 90 3.35 22.02 20.54
C ALA A 90 4.66 21.65 21.26
N ASP A 91 4.93 22.34 22.37
CA ASP A 91 6.09 22.14 23.23
C ASP A 91 5.66 21.62 24.61
N HIS A 92 6.61 21.08 25.38
CA HIS A 92 6.43 20.63 26.75
C HIS A 92 5.30 19.59 26.92
N PHE A 93 5.32 18.56 26.07
CA PHE A 93 4.36 17.46 26.15
C PHE A 93 5.07 16.12 26.37
N SER A 94 4.31 15.10 26.75
CA SER A 94 4.82 13.74 26.84
C SER A 94 3.79 12.74 26.39
N ALA A 95 4.27 11.55 26.04
CA ALA A 95 3.44 10.48 25.52
C ALA A 95 3.90 9.12 26.03
N ARG A 96 2.93 8.21 26.18
CA ARG A 96 3.16 6.82 26.53
C ARG A 96 2.35 5.93 25.62
N TRP A 97 3.02 4.94 25.05
CA TRP A 97 2.40 3.89 24.26
C TRP A 97 2.63 2.54 24.93
N VAL A 98 1.57 1.74 25.03
CA VAL A 98 1.65 0.36 25.53
C VAL A 98 0.99 -0.57 24.54
N CYS A 99 1.66 -1.66 24.18
CA CYS A 99 1.07 -2.76 23.42
C CYS A 99 1.54 -4.10 23.96
N THR A 100 0.81 -5.17 23.61
CA THR A 100 1.24 -6.55 23.81
C THR A 100 1.39 -7.20 22.46
N VAL A 101 2.56 -7.75 22.19
CA VAL A 101 2.90 -8.44 20.94
C VAL A 101 3.17 -9.91 21.22
N GLN A 102 2.87 -10.78 20.25
CA GLN A 102 3.28 -12.18 20.28
C GLN A 102 4.56 -12.31 19.46
N THR A 103 5.63 -12.82 20.05
CA THR A 103 6.92 -13.02 19.38
C THR A 103 7.28 -14.50 19.27
N GLU A 104 8.11 -14.81 18.28
CA GLU A 104 8.89 -16.05 18.28
C GLU A 104 10.13 -15.87 19.16
N ALA A 105 10.68 -16.99 19.63
CA ALA A 105 11.92 -16.96 20.39
C ALA A 105 13.08 -16.54 19.48
N GLY A 106 13.88 -15.58 19.93
CA GLY A 106 15.07 -15.19 19.19
C GLY A 106 15.71 -13.90 19.69
N GLN A 107 16.83 -13.51 19.08
CA GLN A 107 17.44 -12.18 19.28
C GLN A 107 16.61 -11.13 18.56
N TYR A 108 16.31 -10.00 19.20
CA TYR A 108 15.65 -8.86 18.57
C TYR A 108 16.46 -7.60 18.76
N GLN A 109 16.41 -6.74 17.76
CA GLN A 109 16.92 -5.37 17.80
C GLN A 109 15.74 -4.43 17.91
N PHE A 110 15.76 -3.56 18.91
CA PHE A 110 14.91 -2.38 19.04
C PHE A 110 15.71 -1.16 18.58
N ARG A 111 15.04 -0.28 17.84
CA ARG A 111 15.55 0.99 17.37
C ARG A 111 14.53 2.07 17.71
N THR A 112 14.99 3.17 18.29
CA THR A 112 14.23 4.42 18.37
C THR A 112 14.85 5.50 17.51
N THR A 113 14.02 6.44 17.07
CA THR A 113 14.45 7.80 16.74
C THR A 113 13.62 8.72 17.62
N SER A 114 14.26 9.63 18.36
CA SER A 114 13.51 10.63 19.10
C SER A 114 14.20 11.99 19.19
N ASP A 115 13.37 13.00 19.26
CA ASP A 115 13.64 14.40 19.58
C ASP A 115 12.41 14.82 20.38
N ASP A 116 12.44 15.03 21.70
CA ASP A 116 13.53 14.81 22.65
C ASP A 116 13.59 13.35 23.19
N GLY A 117 13.42 13.17 24.51
CA GLY A 117 13.85 11.99 25.24
C GLY A 117 12.88 10.81 25.15
N ILE A 118 13.41 9.60 25.15
CA ILE A 118 12.66 8.35 25.00
C ILE A 118 13.14 7.24 25.96
N ARG A 119 12.20 6.42 26.44
CA ARG A 119 12.49 5.18 27.15
C ARG A 119 11.67 4.04 26.56
N ILE A 120 12.28 2.85 26.54
CA ILE A 120 11.57 1.63 26.17
C ILE A 120 11.67 0.61 27.29
N TYR A 121 10.54 0.02 27.63
CA TYR A 121 10.42 -1.10 28.53
C TYR A 121 9.86 -2.31 27.77
N LEU A 122 10.48 -3.47 27.99
CA LEU A 122 10.00 -4.77 27.55
C LEU A 122 9.72 -5.61 28.79
N ASP A 123 8.47 -6.04 28.99
CA ASP A 123 8.03 -6.77 30.19
C ASP A 123 8.47 -6.07 31.49
N ASP A 124 8.21 -4.75 31.56
CA ASP A 124 8.63 -3.85 32.65
C ASP A 124 10.14 -3.68 32.85
N ARG A 125 10.99 -4.37 32.08
CA ARG A 125 12.43 -4.16 32.06
C ARG A 125 12.78 -3.01 31.12
N LEU A 126 13.46 -1.99 31.65
CA LEU A 126 14.02 -0.88 30.86
C LEU A 126 15.14 -1.39 29.94
N ILE A 127 14.99 -1.18 28.63
CA ILE A 127 15.95 -1.61 27.60
C ILE A 127 16.62 -0.43 26.87
N ILE A 128 15.98 0.74 26.80
CA ILE A 128 16.55 2.01 26.32
C ILE A 128 16.18 3.11 27.31
N ASN A 129 17.13 3.96 27.71
CA ASN A 129 16.93 5.00 28.72
C ASN A 129 17.58 6.33 28.36
N GLU A 130 17.00 7.03 27.39
CA GLU A 130 17.53 8.28 26.86
C GLU A 130 16.58 9.42 27.28
N TRP A 131 16.47 9.64 28.58
CA TRP A 131 15.51 10.58 29.16
C TRP A 131 16.17 11.92 29.51
N TYR A 132 16.66 12.61 28.48
CA TYR A 132 17.23 13.93 28.53
C TYR A 132 16.98 14.63 27.18
N GLU A 133 17.14 15.95 27.15
CA GLU A 133 16.93 16.75 25.94
C GLU A 133 18.02 16.46 24.90
N HIS A 134 17.60 16.20 23.66
CA HIS A 134 18.50 15.97 22.55
C HIS A 134 17.75 16.12 21.22
N ALA A 135 18.43 16.71 20.23
CA ALA A 135 17.95 16.67 18.86
C ALA A 135 17.75 15.22 18.37
N ALA A 136 17.04 15.05 17.26
CA ALA A 136 16.74 13.76 16.64
C ALA A 136 17.93 12.79 16.63
N GLN A 137 17.88 11.79 17.53
CA GLN A 137 18.92 10.79 17.73
C GLN A 137 18.36 9.39 17.69
N VAL A 138 19.23 8.47 17.25
CA VAL A 138 18.91 7.06 17.10
C VAL A 138 19.51 6.27 18.25
N HIS A 139 18.68 5.47 18.93
CA HIS A 139 19.13 4.57 19.99
C HIS A 139 18.67 3.14 19.75
N THR A 140 19.38 2.22 20.38
CA THR A 140 19.44 0.82 19.98
C THR A 140 19.54 -0.08 21.19
N ALA A 141 18.78 -1.17 21.21
CA ALA A 141 18.94 -2.24 22.19
C ALA A 141 18.74 -3.59 21.52
N GLN A 142 19.64 -4.53 21.79
CA GLN A 142 19.54 -5.91 21.31
C GLN A 142 19.36 -6.85 22.50
N LEU A 143 18.39 -7.75 22.41
CA LEU A 143 18.12 -8.73 23.45
C LEU A 143 17.35 -9.94 22.93
N TYR A 144 17.51 -11.04 23.63
CA TYR A 144 16.74 -12.25 23.38
C TYR A 144 15.33 -12.12 23.95
N LEU A 145 14.32 -12.40 23.13
CA LEU A 145 12.94 -12.67 23.57
C LEU A 145 12.65 -14.16 23.52
N ALA A 146 11.87 -14.63 24.48
CA ALA A 146 11.27 -15.95 24.38
C ALA A 146 10.13 -15.94 23.37
N ALA A 147 9.64 -17.13 22.99
CA ALA A 147 8.38 -17.20 22.26
C ALA A 147 7.23 -16.93 23.23
N GLY A 148 6.29 -16.06 22.86
CA GLY A 148 5.15 -15.74 23.72
C GLY A 148 4.74 -14.27 23.65
N HIS A 149 3.87 -13.91 24.60
CA HIS A 149 3.36 -12.54 24.72
C HIS A 149 4.37 -11.69 25.49
N HIS A 150 4.71 -10.54 24.91
CA HIS A 150 5.57 -9.54 25.52
C HIS A 150 4.88 -8.19 25.52
N THR A 151 5.03 -7.44 26.60
CA THR A 151 4.51 -6.06 26.70
C THR A 151 5.60 -5.08 26.37
N ILE A 152 5.35 -4.20 25.41
CA ILE A 152 6.24 -3.08 25.08
C ILE A 152 5.58 -1.80 25.60
N ARG A 153 6.33 -1.04 26.39
CA ARG A 153 5.97 0.32 26.78
C ARG A 153 7.02 1.30 26.29
N VAL A 154 6.57 2.35 25.62
CA VAL A 154 7.41 3.47 25.18
C VAL A 154 6.95 4.71 25.90
N ASP A 155 7.89 5.42 26.52
CA ASP A 155 7.68 6.71 27.14
C ASP A 155 8.49 7.75 26.35
N PHE A 156 7.90 8.91 26.08
CA PHE A 156 8.51 10.00 25.31
C PHE A 156 8.19 11.35 25.95
N PHE A 157 9.10 12.32 25.85
CA PHE A 157 8.77 13.73 26.09
C PHE A 157 9.35 14.61 24.99
N GLU A 158 8.69 15.74 24.77
CA GLU A 158 9.14 16.85 23.97
C GLU A 158 9.29 18.09 24.86
N ASN A 159 10.44 18.76 24.81
CA ASN A 159 10.68 20.01 25.50
C ASN A 159 10.33 21.21 24.61
N GLU A 160 11.13 21.49 23.59
CA GLU A 160 10.93 22.59 22.63
C GLU A 160 11.45 22.22 21.25
N GLY A 161 10.77 22.69 20.20
CA GLY A 161 11.32 22.62 18.84
C GLY A 161 10.74 21.50 18.00
N VAL A 162 11.57 20.52 17.61
CA VAL A 162 11.17 19.46 16.67
C VAL A 162 10.84 18.20 17.46
N ALA A 163 9.62 17.69 17.31
CA ALA A 163 9.16 16.51 18.01
C ALA A 163 9.13 15.27 17.09
N VAL A 164 9.95 14.27 17.40
CA VAL A 164 10.03 12.97 16.71
C VAL A 164 9.91 11.83 17.72
N ALA A 165 9.06 10.85 17.44
CA ALA A 165 8.92 9.64 18.23
C ALA A 165 8.66 8.43 17.32
N GLN A 166 9.71 7.63 17.11
CA GLN A 166 9.65 6.44 16.25
C GLN A 166 10.22 5.22 16.96
N LEU A 167 9.62 4.06 16.73
CA LEU A 167 10.09 2.76 17.22
C LEU A 167 9.94 1.70 16.15
N TYR A 168 11.04 0.97 15.94
CA TYR A 168 11.11 -0.23 15.12
C TYR A 168 11.71 -1.37 15.92
N TRP A 169 11.19 -2.59 15.77
CA TRP A 169 11.85 -3.78 16.29
C TRP A 169 11.71 -4.95 15.33
N TYR A 170 12.75 -5.79 15.30
CA TYR A 170 12.82 -6.94 14.41
C TYR A 170 13.70 -8.02 15.01
N ARG A 171 13.44 -9.27 14.62
CA ARG A 171 14.24 -10.44 15.00
C ARG A 171 15.53 -10.44 14.16
N THR A 172 16.68 -10.61 14.81
CA THR A 172 18.04 -10.50 14.25
C THR A 172 18.76 -11.82 14.09
N ASP A 173 18.34 -12.89 14.76
CA ASP A 173 19.01 -14.19 14.62
C ASP A 173 18.67 -14.93 13.32
N ASP A 174 17.75 -14.39 12.52
CA ASP A 174 17.55 -14.76 11.11
C ASP A 174 18.32 -13.83 10.13
N HIS A 175 19.14 -12.88 10.61
CA HIS A 175 19.75 -11.82 9.78
C HIS A 175 21.24 -11.56 10.06
N ASP A 176 22.08 -11.78 9.05
CA ASP A 176 23.45 -11.23 8.98
C ASP A 176 23.39 -9.85 8.28
N ARG A 177 23.37 -8.77 9.10
CA ARG A 177 23.71 -7.33 8.86
C ARG A 177 22.71 -6.32 8.24
N ASP A 178 22.66 -5.18 8.96
CA ASP A 178 22.41 -3.76 8.60
C ASP A 178 21.01 -3.29 8.09
N TRP A 179 20.08 -3.05 9.03
CA TRP A 179 19.24 -1.84 9.19
C TRP A 179 18.34 -1.29 8.03
N PRO A 180 17.13 -0.76 8.33
CA PRO A 180 15.88 -1.37 8.79
C PRO A 180 14.83 -1.44 7.65
N ASP A 181 13.92 -2.41 7.73
CA ASP A 181 12.71 -2.44 6.89
C ASP A 181 11.72 -1.33 7.30
N ASP A 182 11.59 -0.28 6.49
CA ASP A 182 10.44 0.62 6.39
C ASP A 182 9.49 0.21 5.24
N GLY A 183 9.76 -0.92 4.58
CA GLY A 183 9.01 -1.31 3.40
C GLY A 183 9.29 -0.42 2.18
N GLU A 184 10.19 0.55 2.32
CA GLU A 184 10.64 1.40 1.24
C GLU A 184 11.93 0.80 0.66
N TRP A 185 12.18 1.11 -0.59
CA TRP A 185 13.43 0.76 -1.24
C TRP A 185 14.49 1.77 -0.84
N ARG A 186 15.58 1.31 -0.21
CA ARG A 186 16.73 2.17 0.00
C ARG A 186 17.39 2.46 -1.36
N GLY A 187 17.13 3.64 -1.90
CA GLY A 187 17.64 4.13 -3.19
C GLY A 187 18.93 4.92 -3.02
N GLU A 188 20.01 4.41 -3.58
CA GLU A 188 21.30 5.09 -3.69
C GLU A 188 21.46 5.65 -5.11
N TYR A 189 21.52 6.98 -5.21
CA TYR A 189 21.52 7.70 -6.47
C TYR A 189 22.93 8.20 -6.79
N TYR A 190 23.45 7.84 -7.97
CA TYR A 190 24.81 8.13 -8.38
C TYR A 190 24.82 9.07 -9.58
N ASN A 191 25.65 10.11 -9.52
CA ASN A 191 25.87 11.05 -10.61
C ASN A 191 26.80 10.49 -11.72
N ASN A 192 26.87 9.18 -11.86
CA ASN A 192 27.61 8.45 -12.88
C ASN A 192 26.88 7.14 -13.22
N ARG A 193 27.06 6.61 -14.43
CA ARG A 193 26.43 5.36 -14.91
C ARG A 193 27.01 4.05 -14.36
N TYR A 194 27.98 4.11 -13.44
CA TYR A 194 28.79 2.95 -13.04
C TYR A 194 28.56 2.49 -11.60
N LEU A 195 27.59 3.08 -10.89
CA LEU A 195 27.36 2.83 -9.45
C LEU A 195 28.64 3.01 -8.61
N SER A 196 29.51 3.94 -9.03
CA SER A 196 30.85 4.09 -8.49
C SER A 196 30.96 5.28 -7.54
N GLY A 197 31.80 5.15 -6.52
CA GLY A 197 31.99 6.18 -5.49
C GLY A 197 30.88 6.20 -4.45
N ALA A 198 30.83 7.28 -3.66
CA ALA A 198 29.71 7.54 -2.76
C ALA A 198 28.48 7.99 -3.59
N PRO A 199 27.26 7.58 -3.21
CA PRO A 199 26.06 8.10 -3.85
C PRO A 199 25.96 9.62 -3.64
N ALA A 200 25.45 10.34 -4.64
CA ALA A 200 25.18 11.77 -4.54
C ALA A 200 24.15 12.08 -3.45
N PHE A 201 23.18 11.18 -3.26
CA PHE A 201 22.33 11.10 -2.08
C PHE A 201 21.71 9.72 -1.94
N VAL A 202 21.18 9.46 -0.75
CA VAL A 202 20.37 8.28 -0.43
C VAL A 202 18.98 8.78 -0.03
N ARG A 203 17.94 8.12 -0.53
CA ARG A 203 16.57 8.29 -0.04
C ARG A 203 15.87 6.94 0.01
N TYR A 204 14.69 6.92 0.58
CA TYR A 204 13.84 5.75 0.62
C TYR A 204 12.66 6.00 -0.35
N ASP A 205 12.38 5.01 -1.19
CA ASP A 205 11.36 5.09 -2.24
C ASP A 205 10.28 4.01 -2.00
N ASP A 206 9.02 4.41 -1.82
CA ASP A 206 7.90 3.48 -1.57
C ASP A 206 7.79 2.38 -2.66
N GLU A 207 8.05 2.77 -3.91
CA GLU A 207 8.06 1.89 -5.07
C GLU A 207 9.16 2.24 -6.07
N ILE A 208 9.52 1.28 -6.91
CA ILE A 208 10.33 1.54 -8.11
C ILE A 208 9.35 1.63 -9.29
N ASP A 209 8.81 2.82 -9.53
CA ASP A 209 7.98 3.17 -10.68
C ASP A 209 8.27 4.60 -11.14
N PHE A 210 9.46 4.79 -11.71
CA PHE A 210 9.97 6.10 -12.09
C PHE A 210 9.92 6.33 -13.59
N ASN A 211 9.43 7.50 -13.98
CA ASN A 211 9.53 8.02 -15.32
C ASN A 211 9.96 9.49 -15.24
N TRP A 212 11.25 9.73 -15.43
CA TRP A 212 11.83 11.07 -15.37
C TRP A 212 11.82 11.77 -16.73
N GLY A 213 11.41 11.07 -17.80
CA GLY A 213 11.50 11.59 -19.16
C GLY A 213 12.94 12.00 -19.47
N ASN A 214 13.14 13.19 -20.02
CA ASN A 214 14.48 13.71 -20.34
C ASN A 214 15.16 14.43 -19.15
N GLY A 215 14.73 14.15 -17.92
CA GLY A 215 15.26 14.77 -16.71
C GLY A 215 15.83 13.73 -15.75
N SER A 216 16.17 14.18 -14.54
CA SER A 216 16.77 13.33 -13.52
C SER A 216 15.92 13.21 -12.24
N PRO A 217 16.26 12.30 -11.32
CA PRO A 217 15.56 12.13 -10.05
C PRO A 217 15.64 13.33 -9.09
N ASP A 218 16.64 14.20 -9.27
CA ASP A 218 16.96 15.34 -8.40
C ASP A 218 18.02 16.22 -9.07
N GLY A 219 18.04 17.54 -8.79
CA GLY A 219 19.02 18.47 -9.38
C GLY A 219 20.51 18.20 -9.08
N ARG A 220 20.82 17.30 -8.13
CA ARG A 220 22.19 16.79 -7.89
C ARG A 220 22.63 15.71 -8.89
N ILE A 221 21.69 15.17 -9.66
CA ILE A 221 21.91 14.12 -10.65
C ILE A 221 21.81 14.76 -12.04
N PRO A 222 22.79 14.53 -12.93
CA PRO A 222 22.68 14.97 -14.32
C PRO A 222 21.50 14.31 -15.02
N ASP A 223 20.91 14.98 -16.02
CA ASP A 223 19.79 14.44 -16.82
C ASP A 223 20.17 13.13 -17.53
N ASP A 224 21.44 12.98 -17.91
CA ASP A 224 22.01 11.81 -18.56
C ASP A 224 23.20 11.25 -17.74
N ASN A 225 23.62 10.01 -18.02
CA ASN A 225 24.79 9.38 -17.41
C ASN A 225 24.72 9.20 -15.87
N PHE A 226 23.57 8.78 -15.36
CA PHE A 226 23.38 8.47 -13.94
C PHE A 226 23.06 7.00 -13.71
N SER A 227 23.14 6.56 -12.45
CA SER A 227 22.70 5.22 -12.06
C SER A 227 22.07 5.22 -10.69
N VAL A 228 21.26 4.21 -10.42
CA VAL A 228 20.57 4.05 -9.14
C VAL A 228 20.63 2.59 -8.71
N ARG A 229 20.85 2.37 -7.41
CA ARG A 229 20.73 1.06 -6.76
C ARG A 229 19.64 1.14 -5.72
N TRP A 230 18.61 0.33 -5.90
CA TRP A 230 17.58 0.09 -4.90
C TRP A 230 17.79 -1.27 -4.27
N GLU A 231 17.64 -1.35 -2.96
CA GLU A 231 17.67 -2.59 -2.21
C GLU A 231 16.60 -2.61 -1.13
N ARG A 232 15.95 -3.77 -0.98
CA ARG A 232 14.96 -4.03 0.05
C ARG A 232 14.97 -5.50 0.45
N SER A 233 14.69 -5.80 1.72
CA SER A 233 14.41 -7.16 2.17
C SER A 233 12.90 -7.42 2.15
N LEU A 234 12.49 -8.59 1.67
CA LEU A 234 11.10 -9.00 1.58
C LEU A 234 10.91 -10.36 2.24
N TYR A 235 9.96 -10.47 3.16
CA TYR A 235 9.46 -11.77 3.59
C TYR A 235 8.40 -12.27 2.61
N LEU A 236 8.74 -13.32 1.85
CA LEU A 236 7.85 -13.92 0.87
C LEU A 236 7.33 -15.26 1.39
N SER A 237 6.03 -15.52 1.18
CA SER A 237 5.49 -16.88 1.40
C SER A 237 5.99 -17.81 0.31
N GLU A 238 6.04 -19.11 0.62
CA GLU A 238 6.31 -20.14 -0.38
C GLU A 238 5.27 -20.09 -1.50
N ASP A 239 5.73 -19.83 -2.72
CA ASP A 239 4.90 -19.72 -3.92
C ASP A 239 5.78 -19.61 -5.17
N ASP A 240 5.15 -19.67 -6.34
CA ASP A 240 5.78 -19.25 -7.59
C ASP A 240 5.66 -17.73 -7.73
N TYR A 241 6.75 -17.03 -8.06
CA TYR A 241 6.79 -15.58 -8.21
C TYR A 241 7.25 -15.18 -9.60
N ARG A 242 6.64 -14.10 -10.10
CA ARG A 242 7.05 -13.38 -11.30
C ARG A 242 7.54 -12.00 -10.90
N PHE A 243 8.77 -11.69 -11.25
CA PHE A 243 9.36 -10.36 -11.21
C PHE A 243 9.37 -9.78 -12.62
N VAL A 244 9.01 -8.50 -12.76
CA VAL A 244 8.94 -7.81 -14.05
C VAL A 244 9.66 -6.48 -13.92
N THR A 245 10.60 -6.21 -14.83
CA THR A 245 11.23 -4.89 -14.94
C THR A 245 10.85 -4.22 -16.24
N TYR A 246 10.79 -2.88 -16.22
CA TYR A 246 10.77 -2.02 -17.39
C TYR A 246 11.94 -1.06 -17.23
N SER A 247 12.78 -0.90 -18.24
CA SER A 247 13.90 0.04 -18.15
C SER A 247 14.26 0.64 -19.50
N ASP A 248 14.64 1.91 -19.45
CA ASP A 248 15.35 2.68 -20.46
C ASP A 248 16.38 3.51 -19.68
N ASP A 249 17.68 3.23 -19.68
CA ASP A 249 18.42 2.16 -20.36
C ASP A 249 18.50 0.82 -19.58
N GLY A 250 19.68 0.54 -18.99
CA GLY A 250 20.09 -0.79 -18.55
C GLY A 250 19.62 -1.13 -17.14
N VAL A 251 19.37 -2.41 -16.88
CA VAL A 251 18.85 -2.89 -15.60
C VAL A 251 19.44 -4.25 -15.23
N GLN A 252 19.68 -4.47 -13.95
CA GLN A 252 19.90 -5.80 -13.41
C GLN A 252 19.05 -6.03 -12.15
N LEU A 253 18.46 -7.21 -12.04
CA LEU A 253 17.69 -7.65 -10.87
C LEU A 253 18.47 -8.75 -10.16
N TYR A 254 18.68 -8.56 -8.86
CA TYR A 254 19.31 -9.53 -7.98
C TYR A 254 18.33 -10.03 -6.92
N ILE A 255 18.40 -11.32 -6.62
CA ILE A 255 17.69 -11.95 -5.50
C ILE A 255 18.74 -12.68 -4.66
N ASN A 256 18.86 -12.31 -3.38
CA ASN A 256 19.87 -12.82 -2.45
C ASN A 256 21.31 -12.67 -2.99
N GLY A 257 21.57 -11.60 -3.75
CA GLY A 257 22.86 -11.32 -4.36
C GLY A 257 23.11 -12.02 -5.70
N ASP A 258 22.26 -12.97 -6.11
CA ASP A 258 22.36 -13.61 -7.42
C ASP A 258 21.67 -12.77 -8.50
N CYS A 259 22.38 -12.49 -9.61
CA CYS A 259 21.80 -11.79 -10.75
C CYS A 259 20.81 -12.70 -11.50
N LYS A 260 19.54 -12.29 -11.57
CA LYS A 260 18.44 -13.04 -12.23
C LYS A 260 17.99 -12.41 -13.54
N ILE A 261 18.08 -11.09 -13.67
CA ILE A 261 17.97 -10.37 -14.93
C ILE A 261 19.28 -9.62 -15.12
N ASP A 262 19.98 -9.88 -16.22
CA ASP A 262 21.22 -9.20 -16.58
C ASP A 262 21.07 -8.49 -17.93
N ALA A 263 20.79 -7.19 -17.88
CA ALA A 263 20.60 -6.37 -19.07
C ALA A 263 21.31 -5.03 -18.95
N TRP A 264 22.64 -5.09 -18.81
CA TRP A 264 23.48 -3.91 -18.62
C TRP A 264 23.99 -3.32 -19.94
N TYR A 265 23.07 -2.92 -20.82
CA TYR A 265 23.36 -2.33 -22.14
C TYR A 265 22.26 -1.32 -22.53
N ASP A 266 22.62 -0.31 -23.32
CA ASP A 266 21.71 0.74 -23.79
C ASP A 266 20.52 0.13 -24.56
N ALA A 267 19.30 0.54 -24.19
CA ALA A 267 18.07 0.03 -24.78
C ALA A 267 16.89 0.93 -24.43
N ALA A 268 16.05 1.24 -25.42
CA ALA A 268 14.76 1.85 -25.16
C ALA A 268 13.90 1.02 -24.20
N VAL A 269 12.87 1.64 -23.59
CA VAL A 269 11.95 1.01 -22.61
C VAL A 269 11.61 -0.44 -22.95
N THR A 270 12.26 -1.38 -22.25
CA THR A 270 12.16 -2.81 -22.52
C THR A 270 11.66 -3.56 -21.30
N ARG A 271 10.63 -4.39 -21.50
CA ARG A 271 10.07 -5.26 -20.48
C ARG A 271 10.86 -6.55 -20.35
N ARG A 272 11.26 -6.92 -19.13
CA ARG A 272 11.93 -8.20 -18.82
C ARG A 272 11.19 -8.94 -17.72
N ILE A 273 11.24 -10.27 -17.73
CA ILE A 273 10.54 -11.14 -16.79
C ILE A 273 11.53 -12.14 -16.22
N TYR A 274 11.45 -12.36 -14.91
CA TYR A 274 12.04 -13.50 -14.24
C TYR A 274 10.96 -14.22 -13.44
N GLU A 275 10.86 -15.54 -13.61
CA GLU A 275 9.91 -16.39 -12.89
C GLU A 275 10.68 -17.45 -12.12
N THR A 276 10.29 -17.68 -10.87
CA THR A 276 10.95 -18.67 -10.03
C THR A 276 10.05 -19.14 -8.89
N HIS A 277 10.29 -20.35 -8.43
CA HIS A 277 9.71 -20.86 -7.19
C HIS A 277 10.55 -20.36 -6.01
N LEU A 278 9.92 -19.70 -5.04
CA LEU A 278 10.58 -19.24 -3.82
C LEU A 278 10.00 -20.00 -2.63
N ALA A 279 10.87 -20.58 -1.80
CA ALA A 279 10.48 -21.08 -0.50
C ALA A 279 10.04 -19.93 0.42
N ARG A 280 9.28 -20.23 1.46
CA ARG A 280 8.96 -19.23 2.48
C ARG A 280 10.24 -18.72 3.13
N GLY A 281 10.42 -17.40 3.19
CA GLY A 281 11.56 -16.81 3.88
C GLY A 281 11.84 -15.37 3.48
N ASN A 282 12.94 -14.86 4.01
CA ASN A 282 13.47 -13.54 3.69
C ASN A 282 14.28 -13.58 2.38
N TYR A 283 14.05 -12.59 1.52
CA TYR A 283 14.78 -12.39 0.28
C TYR A 283 15.26 -10.95 0.19
N THR A 284 16.55 -10.74 -0.03
CA THR A 284 17.08 -9.43 -0.42
C THR A 284 16.86 -9.24 -1.91
N ILE A 285 16.02 -8.28 -2.28
CA ILE A 285 15.82 -7.88 -3.67
C ILE A 285 16.62 -6.62 -3.91
N ARG A 286 17.43 -6.62 -4.96
CA ARG A 286 18.18 -5.44 -5.40
C ARG A 286 17.92 -5.20 -6.88
N LEU A 287 17.52 -3.99 -7.22
CA LEU A 287 17.47 -3.52 -8.61
C LEU A 287 18.57 -2.49 -8.81
N VAL A 288 19.36 -2.65 -9.86
CA VAL A 288 20.28 -1.62 -10.31
C VAL A 288 19.89 -1.17 -11.70
N TYR A 289 20.04 0.12 -11.94
CA TYR A 289 19.63 0.80 -13.17
C TYR A 289 20.68 1.82 -13.58
N TYR A 290 20.86 2.04 -14.88
CA TYR A 290 21.55 3.22 -15.38
C TYR A 290 20.80 3.86 -16.53
N GLU A 291 20.97 5.18 -16.63
CA GLU A 291 20.62 5.98 -17.79
C GLU A 291 21.89 6.41 -18.51
N HIS A 292 21.98 6.18 -19.82
CA HIS A 292 23.07 6.71 -20.63
C HIS A 292 22.66 8.03 -21.27
N THR A 293 21.62 8.04 -22.11
CA THR A 293 21.13 9.23 -22.79
C THR A 293 19.64 9.14 -23.11
N GLY A 294 18.93 10.25 -22.99
CA GLY A 294 17.57 10.36 -23.51
C GLY A 294 16.51 10.24 -22.43
N ALA A 295 15.62 9.27 -22.57
CA ALA A 295 14.45 9.16 -21.70
C ALA A 295 14.71 8.15 -20.58
N ALA A 296 14.79 8.63 -19.35
CA ALA A 296 15.01 7.79 -18.19
C ALA A 296 13.71 7.22 -17.62
N GLN A 297 13.58 5.89 -17.65
CA GLN A 297 12.45 5.18 -17.06
C GLN A 297 12.90 3.88 -16.40
N VAL A 298 12.39 3.58 -15.20
CA VAL A 298 12.59 2.28 -14.56
C VAL A 298 11.40 1.89 -13.71
N LYS A 299 11.00 0.62 -13.79
CA LYS A 299 9.96 0.04 -12.95
C LYS A 299 10.32 -1.38 -12.55
N LEU A 300 10.01 -1.77 -11.31
CA LEU A 300 10.01 -3.15 -10.85
C LEU A 300 8.65 -3.50 -10.26
N THR A 301 8.06 -4.60 -10.70
CA THR A 301 6.89 -5.20 -10.05
C THR A 301 7.12 -6.68 -9.78
N TRP A 302 6.43 -7.22 -8.78
CA TRP A 302 6.40 -8.66 -8.53
C TRP A 302 5.00 -9.11 -8.14
N SER A 303 4.69 -10.37 -8.44
CA SER A 303 3.41 -10.98 -8.10
C SER A 303 3.57 -12.48 -8.00
N ARG A 304 2.78 -13.13 -7.15
CA ARG A 304 2.64 -14.59 -7.19
C ARG A 304 2.10 -14.99 -8.56
N ILE A 305 2.75 -15.97 -9.17
CA ILE A 305 2.21 -16.70 -10.31
C ILE A 305 1.14 -17.59 -9.73
N ARG A 306 -0.03 -17.00 -9.49
CA ARG A 306 -1.22 -17.83 -9.42
C ARG A 306 -1.25 -18.50 -10.79
N GLU A 307 -1.18 -19.83 -10.84
CA GLU A 307 -1.95 -20.51 -11.86
C GLU A 307 -3.29 -19.80 -11.80
N VAL A 308 -3.69 -19.16 -12.90
CA VAL A 308 -5.09 -18.82 -13.04
C VAL A 308 -5.74 -20.18 -12.81
N GLU A 309 -6.36 -20.38 -11.64
CA GLU A 309 -7.36 -21.42 -11.48
C GLU A 309 -8.33 -21.10 -12.60
N ARG A 310 -8.10 -21.71 -13.77
CA ARG A 310 -9.13 -21.83 -14.76
C ARG A 310 -10.13 -22.66 -13.99
N PRO A 311 -11.33 -22.16 -13.64
CA PRO A 311 -12.28 -22.99 -12.94
C PRO A 311 -12.62 -24.16 -13.86
N VAL A 312 -11.95 -25.31 -13.66
CA VAL A 312 -12.30 -26.56 -14.32
C VAL A 312 -13.38 -27.17 -13.46
N GLY A 313 -14.61 -27.00 -13.91
CA GLY A 313 -15.77 -27.63 -13.32
C GLY A 313 -16.98 -27.35 -14.18
N ASN A 314 -17.15 -28.11 -15.27
CA ASN A 314 -18.43 -28.19 -15.93
C ASN A 314 -19.21 -29.32 -15.25
N ILE A 315 -20.36 -29.01 -14.64
CA ILE A 315 -21.35 -30.04 -14.35
C ILE A 315 -22.25 -30.16 -15.58
N ILE A 316 -22.36 -31.37 -16.11
CA ILE A 316 -23.38 -31.77 -17.09
C ILE A 316 -24.45 -32.51 -16.30
N THR A 317 -25.64 -31.93 -16.19
CA THR A 317 -26.81 -32.66 -15.67
C THR A 317 -27.76 -33.02 -16.79
N CYS A 318 -28.34 -34.22 -16.70
CA CYS A 318 -29.47 -34.63 -17.50
C CYS A 318 -30.74 -34.28 -16.72
N ALA A 319 -31.51 -33.28 -17.17
CA ALA A 319 -32.80 -32.97 -16.58
C ALA A 319 -33.92 -33.62 -17.42
N PRO A 320 -34.72 -34.55 -16.87
CA PRO A 320 -35.93 -35.00 -17.55
C PRO A 320 -37.03 -33.94 -17.36
N PRO A 321 -37.60 -33.35 -18.43
CA PRO A 321 -38.89 -32.68 -18.33
C PRO A 321 -39.99 -33.73 -18.23
N GLN A 322 -41.00 -33.45 -17.40
CA GLN A 322 -42.33 -33.98 -17.68
C GLN A 322 -43.02 -33.07 -18.71
N PRO A 323 -43.71 -33.62 -19.74
CA PRO A 323 -43.91 -35.03 -20.02
C PRO A 323 -42.74 -35.69 -20.77
N TYR A 324 -42.59 -36.98 -20.51
CA TYR A 324 -41.49 -37.85 -20.88
C TYR A 324 -41.19 -37.85 -22.39
N ASN A 325 -39.88 -37.81 -22.72
CA ASN A 325 -39.20 -38.34 -23.92
C ASN A 325 -38.06 -37.45 -24.47
N TYR A 326 -37.65 -36.40 -23.74
CA TYR A 326 -36.51 -35.56 -24.14
C TYR A 326 -35.58 -35.33 -22.95
N ALA A 327 -34.30 -35.67 -23.06
CA ALA A 327 -33.28 -35.15 -22.14
C ALA A 327 -32.53 -34.00 -22.83
N TRP A 328 -32.04 -33.04 -22.06
CA TRP A 328 -31.24 -31.92 -22.55
C TRP A 328 -30.04 -31.73 -21.63
N ILE A 329 -28.93 -31.23 -22.20
CA ILE A 329 -27.73 -30.90 -21.45
C ILE A 329 -27.79 -29.44 -21.03
N LYS A 330 -27.57 -29.18 -19.74
CA LYS A 330 -27.23 -27.83 -19.28
C LYS A 330 -25.78 -27.79 -18.82
N ILE A 331 -25.08 -26.76 -19.28
CA ILE A 331 -23.69 -26.51 -18.90
C ILE A 331 -23.72 -25.39 -17.88
N TYR A 332 -23.12 -25.64 -16.73
CA TYR A 332 -22.91 -24.64 -15.70
C TYR A 332 -21.43 -24.36 -15.56
N ARG A 333 -21.08 -23.09 -15.37
CA ARG A 333 -19.76 -22.68 -14.89
C ARG A 333 -19.86 -22.34 -13.41
N ARG A 334 -18.79 -22.55 -12.65
CA ARG A 334 -18.68 -22.03 -11.30
C ARG A 334 -18.07 -20.63 -11.33
N ASP A 335 -18.74 -19.68 -10.69
CA ASP A 335 -18.32 -18.29 -10.58
C ASP A 335 -18.30 -17.94 -9.07
N GLY A 336 -17.11 -18.03 -8.46
CA GLY A 336 -16.96 -18.02 -7.00
C GLY A 336 -17.72 -19.19 -6.32
N ASN A 337 -18.67 -18.86 -5.43
CA ASN A 337 -19.53 -19.85 -4.77
C ASN A 337 -20.86 -20.12 -5.49
N GLU A 338 -21.11 -19.48 -6.63
CA GLU A 338 -22.35 -19.63 -7.39
C GLU A 338 -22.16 -20.48 -8.65
N TRP A 339 -23.20 -21.21 -9.04
CA TRP A 339 -23.25 -21.94 -10.30
C TRP A 339 -24.07 -21.16 -11.33
N VAL A 340 -23.41 -20.69 -12.38
CA VAL A 340 -24.03 -19.88 -13.43
C VAL A 340 -24.33 -20.75 -14.64
N ALA A 341 -25.58 -20.78 -15.08
CA ALA A 341 -25.99 -21.51 -16.27
C ALA A 341 -25.42 -20.82 -17.53
N MET A 342 -24.52 -21.51 -18.23
CA MET A 342 -23.92 -21.02 -19.48
C MET A 342 -24.85 -21.19 -20.68
N THR A 343 -25.81 -22.10 -20.58
CA THR A 343 -26.80 -22.35 -21.63
C THR A 343 -28.21 -22.16 -21.05
N PRO A 344 -28.81 -20.96 -21.16
CA PRO A 344 -30.10 -20.65 -20.52
C PRO A 344 -31.23 -21.59 -20.94
N LYS A 345 -31.22 -22.04 -22.22
CA LYS A 345 -32.24 -22.90 -22.83
C LYS A 345 -31.84 -24.39 -22.95
N GLY A 346 -30.67 -24.79 -22.44
CA GLY A 346 -30.12 -26.14 -22.67
C GLY A 346 -29.66 -26.36 -24.12
N ILE A 347 -28.82 -27.38 -24.34
CA ILE A 347 -28.40 -27.80 -25.69
C ILE A 347 -29.06 -29.13 -26.03
N GLY A 348 -29.84 -29.12 -27.12
CA GLY A 348 -30.29 -30.29 -27.87
C GLY A 348 -31.34 -31.18 -27.19
N ALA A 349 -32.10 -31.90 -28.02
CA ALA A 349 -32.86 -33.08 -27.60
C ALA A 349 -31.95 -34.30 -27.73
N ILE A 350 -31.64 -34.97 -26.63
CA ILE A 350 -30.97 -36.27 -26.65
C ILE A 350 -32.03 -37.30 -27.08
N ASN A 351 -31.74 -38.14 -28.08
CA ASN A 351 -32.66 -39.22 -28.42
C ASN A 351 -32.72 -40.26 -27.28
N ALA A 352 -33.69 -41.18 -27.32
CA ALA A 352 -33.84 -42.23 -26.30
C ALA A 352 -32.61 -43.16 -26.16
N THR A 353 -31.62 -43.08 -27.05
CA THR A 353 -30.38 -43.89 -27.03
C THR A 353 -29.15 -43.10 -26.54
N GLY A 354 -29.30 -41.84 -26.10
CA GLY A 354 -28.23 -41.08 -25.43
C GLY A 354 -27.32 -40.24 -26.31
N TYR A 355 -27.62 -40.04 -27.61
CA TYR A 355 -26.82 -39.19 -28.51
C TYR A 355 -27.49 -37.82 -28.73
N LEU A 356 -26.69 -36.75 -28.76
CA LEU A 356 -27.13 -35.39 -29.13
C LEU A 356 -27.54 -35.40 -30.61
N LYS A 357 -28.75 -34.90 -30.93
CA LYS A 357 -29.20 -34.68 -32.31
C LYS A 357 -28.43 -33.59 -33.02
#